data_AF-A0A2E4W6Y9-F1
#
_entry.id   AF-A0A2E4W6Y9-F1
#
_cell.length_a   1.000
_cell.length_b   1.000
_cell.length_c   1.000
_cell.angle_alpha   90.00
_cell.angle_beta   90.00
_cell.angle_gamma   90.00
#
_symmetry.space_group_name_H-M   'P 1'
#
loop_
_entity.id
_entity.type
_entity.pdbx_description
1 polymer ?
#
loop_
_entity_poly.entity_id
_entity_poly.type
_entity_poly.pdbx_seq_one_letter_code
_entity_poly.pdbx_strand_id
1 'polypeptide(L)'
;MIEFDQYVVMSKDRKWIACGTPRNRELRLIEDLGNIRILTYKSKGVAESGFKKHWFSTYNHNRGENGHIEPPKENDLEAVKMKVTYNEVE
;
A
#
# COMPACT_ATOMS: atom_id res chain seq x y z
N MET A 1 -13.89 17.27 -9.10
CA MET A 1 -12.73 16.35 -9.23
C MET A 1 -11.47 17.08 -8.79
N ILE A 2 -10.75 16.58 -7.79
CA ILE A 2 -9.52 17.21 -7.26
C ILE A 2 -8.36 16.23 -7.38
N GLU A 3 -7.23 16.68 -7.93
CA GLU A 3 -6.03 15.86 -8.15
C GLU A 3 -4.89 16.28 -7.23
N PHE A 4 -4.18 15.31 -6.67
CA PHE A 4 -2.97 15.55 -5.88
C PHE A 4 -1.86 14.57 -6.25
N ASP A 5 -0.64 15.09 -6.32
CA ASP A 5 0.55 14.26 -6.32
C ASP A 5 0.81 13.75 -4.91
N GLN A 6 0.79 12.43 -4.72
CA GLN A 6 1.11 11.78 -3.45
C GLN A 6 2.07 10.62 -3.65
N TYR A 7 2.66 10.15 -2.55
CA TYR A 7 3.48 8.95 -2.54
C TYR A 7 2.72 7.82 -1.88
N VAL A 8 2.85 6.62 -2.42
CA VAL A 8 2.38 5.37 -1.81
C VAL A 8 3.56 4.45 -1.58
N VAL A 9 3.38 3.47 -0.70
CA VAL A 9 4.35 2.38 -0.55
C VAL A 9 3.81 1.17 -1.29
N MET A 10 4.62 0.62 -2.20
CA MET A 10 4.27 -0.54 -3.02
C MET A 10 5.45 -1.49 -3.11
N SER A 11 5.18 -2.74 -3.46
CA SER A 11 6.25 -3.64 -3.90
C SER A 11 6.81 -3.19 -5.25
N LYS A 12 8.08 -3.50 -5.49
CA LYS A 12 8.78 -3.23 -6.76
C LYS A 12 8.11 -3.88 -7.97
N ASP A 13 7.53 -5.06 -7.77
CA ASP A 13 6.75 -5.78 -8.80
C ASP A 13 5.32 -5.25 -8.96
N ARG A 14 4.93 -4.22 -8.20
CA ARG A 14 3.63 -3.56 -8.23
C ARG A 14 2.45 -4.49 -7.95
N LYS A 15 2.66 -5.58 -7.22
CA LYS A 15 1.57 -6.48 -6.80
C LYS A 15 0.97 -6.11 -5.45
N TRP A 16 1.79 -5.52 -4.56
CA TRP A 16 1.39 -5.19 -3.21
C TRP A 16 1.41 -3.68 -2.99
N ILE A 17 0.46 -3.20 -2.18
CA ILE A 17 0.34 -1.80 -1.81
C ILE A 17 -0.01 -1.65 -0.32
N ALA A 18 0.57 -0.63 0.31
CA ALA A 18 0.31 -0.30 1.69
C ALA A 18 -1.09 0.32 1.86
N CYS A 19 -1.83 -0.19 2.84
CA CYS A 19 -3.22 0.11 3.10
C CYS A 19 -3.50 0.29 4.60
N GLY A 20 -4.69 0.82 4.90
CA GLY A 20 -5.20 0.97 6.25
C GLY A 20 -4.95 2.36 6.83
N THR A 21 -4.52 2.39 8.10
CA THR A 21 -4.28 3.64 8.84
C THR A 21 -2.84 3.71 9.33
N PRO A 22 -2.30 4.89 9.68
CA PRO A 22 -0.93 4.98 10.20
C PRO A 22 -0.62 4.11 11.42
N ARG A 23 -1.64 3.68 12.19
CA ARG A 23 -1.50 2.77 13.34
C ARG A 23 -1.75 1.30 12.99
N ASN A 24 -2.55 1.02 11.98
CA ASN A 24 -2.85 -0.32 11.50
C ASN A 24 -2.52 -0.37 10.00
N ARG A 25 -1.22 -0.51 9.71
CA ARG A 25 -0.69 -0.51 8.35
C ARG A 25 -0.58 -1.94 7.89
N GLU A 26 -1.15 -2.23 6.73
CA GLU A 26 -1.12 -3.56 6.14
C GLU A 26 -0.64 -3.52 4.69
N LEU A 27 -0.01 -4.59 4.23
CA LEU A 27 0.22 -4.83 2.81
C LEU A 27 -0.91 -5.70 2.28
N ARG A 28 -1.45 -5.29 1.13
CA ARG A 28 -2.45 -6.06 0.38
C ARG A 28 -2.08 -6.18 -1.08
N LEU A 29 -2.53 -7.26 -1.69
CA LEU A 29 -2.52 -7.40 -3.13
C LEU A 29 -3.43 -6.35 -3.77
N ILE A 30 -2.96 -5.73 -4.85
CA ILE A 30 -3.75 -4.74 -5.60
C ILE A 30 -5.03 -5.36 -6.17
N GLU A 31 -4.98 -6.64 -6.58
CA GLU A 31 -6.15 -7.37 -7.08
C GLU A 31 -7.25 -7.55 -6.01
N ASP A 32 -6.88 -7.52 -4.73
CA ASP A 32 -7.78 -7.77 -3.59
C ASP A 32 -8.01 -6.50 -2.73
N LEU A 33 -7.81 -5.31 -3.30
CA LEU A 33 -7.86 -4.05 -2.55
C LEU A 33 -9.26 -3.71 -2.03
N GLY A 34 -10.30 -4.01 -2.80
CA GLY A 34 -11.69 -3.64 -2.49
C GLY A 34 -11.86 -2.16 -2.15
N ASN A 35 -12.64 -1.86 -1.11
CA ASN A 35 -12.90 -0.50 -0.62
C ASN A 35 -11.94 -0.08 0.52
N ILE A 36 -10.69 -0.53 0.48
CA ILE A 36 -9.73 -0.26 1.54
C ILE A 36 -8.95 1.01 1.24
N ARG A 37 -8.73 1.79 2.30
CA ARG A 37 -7.95 3.02 2.22
C ARG A 37 -6.49 2.71 1.89
N ILE A 38 -6.01 3.23 0.76
CA ILE A 38 -4.58 3.26 0.43
C ILE A 38 -3.85 4.24 1.36
N LEU A 39 -2.70 3.83 1.87
CA LEU A 39 -1.83 4.69 2.67
C LEU A 39 -1.03 5.61 1.74
N THR A 40 -1.33 6.89 1.82
CA THR A 40 -0.68 7.93 1.03
C THR A 40 0.15 8.88 1.91
N TYR A 41 1.15 9.48 1.29
CA TYR A 41 2.15 10.32 1.94
C TYR A 41 2.43 11.57 1.11
N LYS A 42 2.74 12.68 1.79
CA LYS A 42 3.01 13.97 1.14
C LYS A 42 4.39 14.05 0.48
N SER A 43 5.33 13.19 0.86
CA SER A 43 6.68 13.18 0.31
C SER A 43 7.30 11.79 0.30
N LYS A 44 8.27 11.59 -0.60
CA LYS A 44 9.03 10.34 -0.73
C LYS A 44 9.69 9.92 0.58
N GLY A 45 10.38 10.84 1.24
CA GLY A 45 11.11 10.54 2.49
C GLY A 45 10.21 10.08 3.63
N VAL A 46 8.97 10.62 3.72
CA VAL A 46 8.00 10.18 4.72
C VAL A 46 7.48 8.77 4.38
N ALA A 47 7.17 8.51 3.11
CA ALA A 47 6.77 7.17 2.66
C ALA A 47 7.86 6.12 2.94
N GLU A 48 9.12 6.44 2.62
CA GLU A 48 10.27 5.58 2.89
C GLU A 48 10.49 5.32 4.38
N SER A 49 10.43 6.36 5.20
CA SER A 49 10.49 6.16 6.66
C SER A 49 9.32 5.31 7.17
N GLY A 50 8.19 5.33 6.46
CA GLY A 50 6.99 4.57 6.80
C GLY A 50 7.19 3.07 6.73
N PHE A 51 7.97 2.58 5.75
CA PHE A 51 8.27 1.15 5.59
C PHE A 51 9.61 0.72 6.19
N LYS A 52 10.58 1.62 6.30
CA LYS A 52 11.91 1.30 6.85
C LYS A 52 11.96 1.16 8.38
N LYS A 53 11.00 1.75 9.08
CA LYS A 53 10.98 1.80 10.55
C LYS A 53 9.81 1.03 11.17
N HIS A 54 8.84 0.62 10.38
CA HIS A 54 7.62 0.03 10.88
C HIS A 54 7.28 -1.24 10.10
N TRP A 55 6.88 -2.26 10.84
CA TRP A 55 6.39 -3.50 10.29
C TRP A 55 4.97 -3.30 9.73
N PHE A 56 4.72 -3.70 8.49
CA PHE A 56 3.36 -3.85 7.99
C PHE A 56 2.80 -5.20 8.44
N SER A 57 1.59 -5.21 8.97
CA SER A 57 0.86 -6.47 9.06
C SER A 57 0.55 -6.96 7.65
N THR A 58 0.44 -8.27 7.48
CA THR A 58 0.18 -8.85 6.17
C THR A 58 -1.22 -9.41 6.24
N TYR A 59 -2.15 -8.83 5.47
CA TYR A 59 -3.50 -9.34 5.45
C TYR A 59 -3.50 -10.64 4.66
N ASN A 60 -3.47 -11.76 5.39
CA ASN A 60 -3.58 -13.08 4.81
C ASN A 60 -5.04 -13.32 4.42
N HIS A 61 -5.43 -12.92 3.22
CA HIS A 61 -6.66 -13.49 2.67
C HIS A 61 -6.34 -14.95 2.30
N ASN A 62 -6.96 -15.88 3.02
CA ASN A 62 -6.97 -17.30 2.66
C ASN A 62 -7.50 -17.46 1.23
N ARG A 63 -6.62 -17.55 0.23
CA ARG A 63 -6.89 -18.37 -0.94
C ARG A 63 -6.46 -19.78 -0.55
N GLY A 64 -7.41 -20.71 -0.64
CA GLY A 64 -7.32 -22.06 -0.11
C GLY A 64 -6.08 -22.83 -0.56
N GLU A 65 -5.80 -23.88 0.21
CA GLU A 65 -5.01 -25.06 -0.13
C GLU A 65 -4.03 -24.88 -1.31
N ASN A 66 -2.76 -24.57 -1.00
CA ASN A 66 -1.55 -24.64 -1.84
C ASN A 66 -0.93 -23.34 -2.41
N GLY A 67 -1.31 -22.15 -1.95
CA GLY A 67 -0.66 -20.92 -2.43
C GLY A 67 -0.50 -19.83 -1.37
N HIS A 68 0.47 -19.97 -0.46
CA HIS A 68 0.91 -18.85 0.37
C HIS A 68 1.62 -17.84 -0.54
N ILE A 69 0.96 -16.74 -0.90
CA ILE A 69 1.65 -15.61 -1.53
C ILE A 69 2.38 -14.88 -0.40
N GLU A 70 3.70 -15.04 -0.36
CA GLU A 70 4.52 -14.36 0.64
C GLU A 70 4.46 -12.84 0.44
N PRO A 71 4.25 -12.08 1.52
CA PRO A 71 4.31 -10.63 1.46
C PRO A 71 5.74 -10.17 1.15
N PRO A 72 5.90 -9.04 0.45
CA PRO A 72 7.21 -8.51 0.11
C PRO A 72 7.97 -8.11 1.37
N LYS A 73 9.30 -8.34 1.37
CA LYS A 73 10.17 -7.85 2.44
C LYS A 73 10.37 -6.35 2.27
N GLU A 74 10.88 -5.70 3.32
CA GLU A 74 11.15 -4.25 3.31
C GLU A 74 12.01 -3.83 2.09
N ASN A 75 13.03 -4.62 1.74
CA ASN A 75 13.91 -4.35 0.60
C ASN A 75 13.20 -4.47 -0.76
N ASP A 76 12.02 -5.07 -0.80
CA ASP A 76 11.18 -5.22 -1.99
C ASP A 76 10.10 -4.13 -2.08
N LEU A 77 10.05 -3.22 -1.10
CA LEU A 77 9.16 -2.07 -1.09
C LEU A 77 9.86 -0.81 -1.62
N GLU A 78 9.06 0.09 -2.18
CA GLU A 78 9.52 1.41 -2.57
C GLU A 78 8.41 2.46 -2.45
N ALA A 79 8.84 3.72 -2.36
CA ALA A 79 7.94 4.87 -2.39
C ALA A 79 7.70 5.31 -3.84
N VAL A 80 6.46 5.12 -4.32
CA VAL A 80 6.05 5.42 -5.69
C VAL A 80 5.23 6.72 -5.70
N LYS A 81 5.59 7.67 -6.57
CA LYS A 81 4.79 8.87 -6.79
C LYS A 81 3.58 8.51 -7.66
N MET A 82 2.38 8.81 -7.19
CA MET A 82 1.12 8.58 -7.89
C MET A 82 0.26 9.84 -7.89
N LYS A 83 -0.54 9.99 -8.93
CA LYS A 83 -1.61 10.98 -8.98
C LYS A 83 -2.85 10.37 -8.35
N VAL A 84 -3.36 11.00 -7.29
CA VAL A 84 -4.57 10.59 -6.59
C VAL A 84 -5.70 11.53 -7.00
N THR A 85 -6.79 10.96 -7.50
CA THR A 85 -7.97 11.70 -7.95
C THR A 85 -9.12 11.47 -6.97
N TYR A 86 -9.66 12.56 -6.42
CA TYR A 86 -10.87 12.54 -5.60
C TYR A 86 -12.05 12.94 -6.47
N ASN A 87 -12.99 12.01 -6.62
CA ASN A 87 -14.27 12.24 -7.27
C ASN A 87 -15.30 12.65 -6.21
N GLU A 88 -16.10 13.65 -6.53
CA GLU A 88 -17.31 13.92 -5.75
C GLU A 88 -18.29 12.79 -6.04
N VAL A 89 -18.88 12.24 -4.97
CA VAL A 89 -19.91 11.20 -5.08
C VAL A 89 -21.24 11.92 -4.87
N GLU A 90 -22.08 11.92 -5.90
CA GLU A 90 -23.47 12.43 -5.86
C GLU A 90 -24.38 11.50 -5.05
#